data_AF-A0A7Y2TIP3-F1
#
_entry.id   AF-A0A7Y2TIP3-F1
#
_cell.length_a   1.000
_cell.length_b   1.000
_cell.length_c   1.000
_cell.angle_alpha   90.00
_cell.angle_beta   90.00
_cell.angle_gamma   90.00
#
_symmetry.space_group_name_H-M   'P 1'
#
loop_
_entity.id
_entity.type
_entity.pdbx_description
1 polymer ?
#
loop_
_entity_poly.entity_id
_entity_poly.type
_entity_poly.pdbx_seq_one_letter_code
_entity_poly.pdbx_strand_id
1 'polypeptide(L)' 'MSKQLKNYGISEPQYNVLRVLKGSQGKPLNLQDISCKMVQKNSNVTRIIDKLLERKLVKREECSTNRR' A
#
# COMPACT_ATOMS: atom_id res chain seq x y z
N MET A 1 -18.54 -2.23 6.61
CA MET A 1 -18.05 -1.18 5.70
C MET A 1 -18.05 0.17 6.41
N SER A 2 -16.92 0.54 7.01
CA SER A 2 -16.72 1.78 7.77
C SER A 2 -16.94 3.01 6.89
N LYS A 3 -17.95 3.83 7.24
CA LYS A 3 -18.42 5.04 6.53
C LYS A 3 -17.31 5.98 6.06
N GLN A 4 -16.19 6.01 6.77
CA GLN A 4 -15.06 6.89 6.50
C GLN A 4 -14.32 6.56 5.19
N LEU A 5 -14.27 5.29 4.76
CA LEU A 5 -13.55 4.90 3.54
C LEU A 5 -14.29 5.27 2.25
N LYS A 6 -15.63 5.28 2.31
CA LYS A 6 -16.47 5.71 1.18
C LYS A 6 -16.18 7.15 0.76
N ASN A 7 -15.90 8.04 1.71
CA ASN A 7 -15.61 9.45 1.43
C ASN A 7 -14.30 9.65 0.64
N TYR A 8 -13.34 8.74 0.78
CA TYR A 8 -12.09 8.78 0.00
C TYR A 8 -12.16 7.92 -1.27
N GLY A 9 -13.24 7.15 -1.46
CA GLY A 9 -13.37 6.19 -2.55
C GLY A 9 -12.30 5.10 -2.51
N ILE A 10 -11.87 4.70 -1.30
CA ILE A 10 -10.81 3.71 -1.07
C ILE A 10 -11.44 2.40 -0.58
N SER A 11 -11.03 1.27 -1.13
CA SER A 11 -11.50 -0.05 -0.68
C SER A 11 -10.77 -0.54 0.58
N GLU A 12 -11.35 -1.46 1.35
CA GLU A 12 -10.68 -2.04 2.53
C GLU A 12 -9.26 -2.58 2.25
N PRO A 13 -8.98 -3.27 1.13
CA PRO A 13 -7.63 -3.74 0.81
C PRO A 13 -6.64 -2.58 0.57
N GLN A 14 -7.09 -1.51 -0.08
CA GLN A 14 -6.28 -0.32 -0.33
C GLN A 14 -5.95 0.40 0.99
N TYR A 15 -6.93 0.54 1.88
CA TYR A 15 -6.70 1.08 3.22
C TYR A 15 -5.72 0.21 4.01
N ASN A 16 -5.77 -1.11 3.85
CA ASN A 16 -4.88 -2.03 4.52
C ASN A 16 -3.41 -1.79 4.11
N VAL A 17 -3.16 -1.59 2.81
CA VAL A 17 -1.83 -1.20 2.31
C VAL A 17 -1.35 0.10 2.97
N LEU A 18 -2.20 1.14 3.00
CA LEU A 18 -1.87 2.42 3.64
C LEU A 18 -1.59 2.26 5.14
N ARG A 19 -2.33 1.38 5.83
CA ARG A 19 -2.12 1.07 7.25
C ARG A 19 -0.76 0.39 7.47
N VAL A 20 -0.40 -0.58 6.63
CA VAL A 20 0.90 -1.29 6.71
C VAL A 20 2.06 -0.32 6.50
N LEU A 21 1.93 0.57 5.52
CA LEU A 21 2.91 1.63 5.26
C LEU A 21 3.03 2.59 6.44
N LYS A 22 1.90 3.03 7.00
CA LYS A 22 1.86 3.89 8.19
C LYS A 22 2.53 3.23 9.41
N GLY A 23 2.32 1.93 9.59
CA GLY A 23 2.97 1.15 10.65
C GLY A 23 4.48 0.99 10.50
N SER A 24 5.02 1.24 9.31
CA SER A 24 6.46 1.12 9.04
C SER A 24 7.23 2.41 9.27
N GLN A 25 6.60 3.42 9.88
CA GLN A 25 7.23 4.67 10.34
C GLN A 25 8.09 5.37 9.28
N GLY A 26 7.63 5.37 8.01
CA GLY A 26 8.36 6.01 6.92
C GLY A 26 9.48 5.17 6.30
N LYS A 27 9.64 3.90 6.69
CA LYS A 27 10.52 2.97 5.98
C LYS A 27 9.86 2.49 4.69
N PRO A 28 10.57 2.51 3.54
CA PRO A 28 10.08 1.87 2.33
C PRO A 28 9.94 0.36 2.58
N LEU A 29 8.85 -0.20 2.07
CA LEU A 29 8.54 -1.63 2.16
C LEU A 29 8.51 -2.22 0.76
N ASN A 30 8.97 -3.46 0.65
CA ASN A 30 8.82 -4.22 -0.58
C ASN A 30 7.37 -4.70 -0.74
N LEU A 31 6.97 -4.96 -1.99
CA LEU A 31 5.66 -5.54 -2.32
C LEU A 31 5.39 -6.83 -1.54
N GLN A 32 6.42 -7.68 -1.39
CA GLN A 32 6.34 -8.94 -0.66
C GLN A 32 6.05 -8.71 0.84
N ASP A 33 6.74 -7.76 1.47
CA ASP A 33 6.53 -7.40 2.87
C ASP A 33 5.15 -6.81 3.11
N ILE A 34 4.68 -5.95 2.20
CA ILE A 34 3.33 -5.38 2.27
C ILE A 34 2.29 -6.49 2.22
N SER A 35 2.41 -7.40 1.25
CA SER A 35 1.50 -8.54 1.10
C SER A 35 1.51 -9.46 2.33
N CYS A 36 2.68 -9.70 2.92
CA CYS A 36 2.82 -10.53 4.11
C CYS A 36 2.21 -9.89 5.36
N LYS A 37 2.30 -8.56 5.48
CA LYS A 37 1.72 -7.77 6.58
C LYS A 37 0.23 -7.44 6.40
N MET A 38 -0.33 -7.67 5.21
CA MET A 38 -1.74 -7.42 4.96
C MET A 38 -2.63 -8.46 5.65
N VAL A 39 -3.62 -7.95 6.40
CA VAL A 39 -4.69 -8.77 7.01
C VAL A 39 -5.42 -9.65 5.98
N GLN A 40 -5.66 -9.14 4.77
CA GLN A 40 -6.20 -9.94 3.66
C GLN A 40 -5.06 -10.24 2.68
N LYS A 41 -4.59 -11.50 2.69
CA LYS A 41 -3.68 -12.01 1.67
C LYS A 41 -4.43 -12.05 0.35
N ASN A 42 -4.18 -11.06 -0.49
CA ASN A 42 -4.83 -10.92 -1.77
C ASN A 42 -3.75 -11.02 -2.85
N SER A 43 -3.88 -11.97 -3.78
CA SER A 43 -2.89 -12.19 -4.85
C SER A 43 -2.70 -10.95 -5.75
N ASN A 44 -3.64 -10.00 -5.70
CA ASN A 44 -3.64 -8.79 -6.52
C ASN A 44 -3.09 -7.53 -5.81
N VAL A 45 -2.22 -7.68 -4.80
CA VAL A 45 -1.59 -6.55 -4.09
C VAL A 45 -0.96 -5.53 -5.03
N THR A 46 -0.29 -5.99 -6.09
CA THR A 46 0.35 -5.11 -7.08
C THR A 46 -0.67 -4.17 -7.72
N ARG A 47 -1.83 -4.70 -8.13
CA ARG A 47 -2.91 -3.92 -8.76
C ARG A 47 -3.60 -2.96 -7.78
N ILE A 48 -3.63 -3.30 -6.50
CA ILE A 48 -4.09 -2.41 -5.43
C ILE A 48 -3.13 -1.23 -5.29
N ILE A 49 -1.82 -1.50 -5.30
CA ILE A 49 -0.77 -0.49 -5.18
C ILE A 49 -0.74 0.42 -6.41
N ASP A 50 -0.81 -0.13 -7.64
CA ASP A 50 -0.91 0.65 -8.88
C ASP A 50 -2.04 1.68 -8.79
N LYS A 51 -3.25 1.26 -8.41
CA LYS A 51 -4.39 2.19 -8.25
C LYS A 51 -4.15 3.28 -7.21
N LEU A 52 -3.44 2.97 -6.13
CA LEU A 52 -3.08 3.96 -5.12
C LEU A 52 -1.97 4.90 -5.61
N LEU A 53 -1.09 4.41 -6.49
CA LEU A 53 -0.01 5.17 -7.11
C LEU A 53 -0.57 6.15 -8.16
N GLU A 54 -1.54 5.73 -8.96
CA GLU A 54 -2.33 6.59 -9.85
C GLU A 54 -3.01 7.74 -9.07
N ARG A 55 -3.49 7.45 -7.86
CA ARG A 55 -4.09 8.43 -6.95
C ARG A 55 -3.08 9.27 -6.17
N LYS A 56 -1.78 9.07 -6.39
CA LYS A 56 -0.68 9.72 -5.66
C LYS A 56 -0.75 9.57 -4.13
N LEU A 57 -1.41 8.51 -3.65
CA LEU A 57 -1.50 8.18 -2.21
C LEU A 57 -0.28 7.39 -1.73
N VAL A 58 0.41 6.73 -2.66
CA VAL A 58 1.68 6.05 -2.41
C VAL A 58 2.70 6.54 -3.42
N LYS A 59 3.96 6.54 -2.99
CA LYS A 59 5.09 6.77 -3.87
C LYS A 59 5.96 5.52 -3.85
N ARG A 60 6.38 5.09 -5.03
CA ARG A 60 7.50 4.15 -5.15
C ARG A 60 8.78 4.97 -4.93
N GLU A 61 9.53 4.64 -3.90
CA GLU A 61 10.92 5.09 -3.79
C GLU A 61 11.78 4.05 -4.49
N GLU A 62 12.26 4.40 -5.67
CA GLU A 62 13.38 3.70 -6.28
C GLU A 62 14.62 4.22 -5.57
N CYS A 63 15.20 3.41 -4.68
CA CYS A 63 16.45 3.75 -4.03
C CYS A 63 17.54 3.91 -5.09
N SER A 64 17.84 5.15 -5.50
CA SER A 64 18.95 5.48 -6.39
C SER A 64 20.32 5.12 -5.79
N THR A 65 20.38 4.87 -4.48
CA THR A 65 21.62 4.59 -3.72
C THR A 65 21.95 3.10 -3.60
N ASN A 66 21.09 2.19 -4.08
CA ASN A 66 21.42 0.76 -4.00
C ASN A 66 20.95 0.04 -5.27
N ARG A 67 21.78 0.16 -6.32
CA ARG A 67 21.95 -0.89 -7.31
C ARG A 67 22.36 -2.14 -6.53
N ARG A 68 21.42 -3.04 -6.27
CA ARG A 68 21.77 -4.39 -5.86
C ARG A 68 21.50 -5.34 -7.02
#